data_AF-A0A6L9KEG1-F1
#
_entry.id   AF-A0A6L9KEG1-F1
#
_cell.length_a   1.000
_cell.length_b   1.000
_cell.length_c   1.000
_cell.angle_alpha   90.00
_cell.angle_beta   90.00
_cell.angle_gamma   90.00
#
_symmetry.space_group_name_H-M   'P 1'
#
loop_
_entity.id
_entity.type
_entity.pdbx_description
1 polymer ?
#
loop_
_entity_poly.entity_id
_entity_poly.type
_entity_poly.pdbx_seq_one_letter_code
_entity_poly.pdbx_strand_id
1 'polypeptide(L)' 'MTANTIYDVFLALPEMERQRLIVLVNQHKAIEKKEVKFKRQKNKINFTTQDAKDYLLKNVFKSNK' A
#
# COMPACT_ATOMS: atom_id res chain seq x y z
N MET A 1 34.55 -7.40 8.89
CA MET A 1 33.77 -8.56 9.38
C MET A 1 32.35 -8.09 9.66
N THR A 2 31.39 -8.32 8.76
CA THR A 2 30.02 -7.76 8.89
C THR A 2 28.99 -8.60 8.14
N ALA A 3 28.93 -9.93 8.38
CA ALA A 3 27.99 -10.79 7.65
C ALA A 3 27.25 -11.89 8.46
N ASN A 4 27.58 -12.17 9.73
CA ASN A 4 27.00 -13.35 10.43
C ASN A 4 26.18 -13.06 11.71
N THR A 5 25.93 -11.82 12.09
CA THR A 5 25.41 -11.55 13.45
C THR A 5 23.93 -11.88 13.66
N ILE A 6 23.04 -11.64 12.70
CA ILE A 6 21.59 -11.82 12.93
C ILE A 6 21.22 -13.31 13.03
N TYR A 7 21.84 -14.15 12.20
CA TYR A 7 21.59 -15.59 12.20
C TYR A 7 22.21 -16.26 13.44
N ASP A 8 23.42 -15.86 13.82
CA ASP A 8 24.08 -16.37 15.03
C ASP A 8 23.31 -15.99 16.30
N VAL A 9 22.80 -14.75 16.36
CA VAL A 9 21.92 -14.31 17.45
C VAL A 9 20.61 -15.10 17.46
N PHE A 10 20.02 -15.38 16.29
CA PHE A 10 18.82 -16.20 16.21
C PHE A 10 19.05 -17.64 16.69
N LEU A 11 20.19 -18.24 16.34
CA LEU A 11 20.54 -19.59 16.78
C LEU A 11 20.79 -19.67 18.29
N ALA A 12 21.32 -18.59 18.88
CA ALA A 12 21.56 -18.48 20.31
C ALA A 12 20.28 -18.30 21.15
N LEU A 13 19.14 -17.98 20.53
CA LEU A 13 17.87 -17.82 21.25
C LEU A 13 17.25 -19.17 21.69
N PRO A 14 16.62 -19.21 22.88
CA PRO A 14 15.76 -20.32 23.28
C PRO A 14 14.66 -20.61 22.24
N GLU A 15 14.22 -21.87 22.17
CA GLU A 15 13.24 -22.32 21.18
C GLU A 15 11.94 -21.49 21.20
N MET A 16 11.46 -21.15 22.40
CA MET A 16 10.28 -20.29 22.60
C MET A 16 10.44 -18.89 21.99
N GLU A 17 11.62 -18.29 22.14
CA GLU A 17 11.89 -16.94 21.64
C GLU A 17 12.06 -16.93 20.11
N ARG A 18 12.64 -18.00 19.55
CA ARG A 18 12.72 -18.19 18.10
C ARG A 18 11.33 -18.28 17.47
N GLN A 19 10.42 -19.05 18.06
CA GLN A 19 9.04 -19.16 17.56
C GLN A 19 8.32 -17.82 17.58
N ARG A 20 8.47 -17.03 18.65
CA ARG A 20 7.91 -15.68 18.75
C ARG A 20 8.47 -14.74 17.69
N LEU A 21 9.78 -14.79 17.45
CA LEU A 21 10.42 -13.97 16.41
C LEU A 21 9.90 -14.31 15.01
N ILE A 22 9.75 -15.61 14.69
CA ILE A 22 9.21 -16.06 13.40
C ILE A 22 7.79 -15.51 13.19
N VAL A 23 6.94 -15.60 14.22
CA VAL A 23 5.57 -15.06 14.16
C VAL A 23 5.58 -13.55 13.91
N LEU A 24 6.44 -12.82 14.62
CA LEU A 24 6.54 -11.36 14.50
C LEU A 24 7.03 -10.92 13.11
N VAL A 25 8.06 -11.59 12.56
CA VAL A 25 8.56 -11.33 11.19
C VAL A 25 7.49 -11.64 10.15
N ASN A 26 6.75 -12.73 10.31
CA ASN A 26 5.69 -13.10 9.38
C ASN A 26 4.51 -12.11 9.41
N GLN A 27 4.15 -11.62 10.60
CA GLN A 27 3.14 -10.57 10.76
C GLN A 27 3.58 -9.27 10.06
N HIS A 28 4.83 -8.85 10.24
CA HIS A 28 5.37 -7.64 9.58
C HIS A 28 5.35 -7.77 8.05
N LYS A 29 5.82 -8.89 7.50
CA LYS A 29 5.78 -9.16 6.05
C LYS A 29 4.35 -9.18 5.48
N ALA A 30 3.37 -9.61 6.28
CA ALA A 30 1.97 -9.61 5.86
C ALA A 30 1.36 -8.19 5.82
N ILE A 31 1.80 -7.29 6.71
CA ILE A 31 1.39 -5.88 6.73
C ILE A 31 1.97 -5.15 5.52
N GLU A 32 3.27 -5.30 5.23
CA GLU A 32 3.91 -4.70 4.05
C GLU A 32 3.21 -5.08 2.74
N LYS A 33 2.85 -6.37 2.58
CA LYS A 33 2.11 -6.84 1.39
C LYS A 33 0.71 -6.23 1.27
N LYS A 34 0.06 -5.89 2.39
CA LYS A 34 -1.26 -5.26 2.41
C LYS A 34 -1.15 -3.77 2.06
N GLU A 35 -0.19 -3.05 2.63
CA GLU A 35 0.02 -1.62 2.37
C GLU A 35 0.32 -1.32 0.89
N VAL A 36 1.04 -2.21 0.20
CA VAL A 36 1.31 -2.07 -1.25
C VAL A 36 0.02 -2.23 -2.09
N LYS A 37 -0.98 -2.98 -1.61
CA LYS A 37 -2.26 -3.16 -2.31
C LYS A 37 -3.22 -1.98 -2.10
N PHE A 38 -3.18 -1.31 -0.95
CA PHE A 38 -4.07 -0.18 -0.66
C PHE A 38 -3.70 1.10 -1.44
N LYS A 39 -2.45 1.26 -1.90
CA LYS A 39 -2.02 2.44 -2.66
C LYS A 39 -2.40 2.44 -4.16
N ARG A 40 -3.11 1.41 -4.66
CA ARG A 40 -3.45 1.26 -6.10
C ARG A 40 -4.93 1.34 -6.46
N GLN A 41 -5.82 1.61 -5.51
CA GLN A 41 -7.20 2.00 -5.87
C GLN A 41 -7.24 3.50 -6.19
N LYS A 42 -6.57 3.88 -7.29
CA LYS A 42 -6.98 5.10 -7.99
C LYS A 42 -8.36 4.76 -8.55
N ASN A 43 -9.41 5.25 -7.91
CA ASN A 43 -10.75 5.24 -8.45
C ASN A 43 -10.64 5.75 -9.90
N LYS A 44 -10.77 4.84 -10.86
CA LYS A 44 -10.85 5.21 -12.28
C LYS A 44 -12.20 5.87 -12.44
N ILE A 45 -12.24 7.18 -12.23
CA ILE A 45 -13.39 8.00 -12.58
C ILE A 45 -13.40 7.98 -14.10
N ASN A 46 -14.23 7.11 -14.67
CA ASN A 46 -14.45 7.04 -16.10
C ASN A 46 -15.36 8.20 -16.45
N PHE A 47 -14.78 9.31 -16.89
CA PHE A 47 -15.57 10.43 -17.41
C PHE A 47 -16.27 9.99 -18.69
N THR A 48 -17.60 10.09 -18.69
CA THR A 48 -18.41 9.83 -19.88
C THR A 48 -18.42 11.05 -20.79
N THR A 49 -18.74 10.84 -22.07
CA THR A 49 -18.90 11.95 -23.02
C THR A 49 -20.02 12.91 -22.61
N GLN A 50 -20.99 12.43 -21.82
CA GLN A 50 -22.08 13.23 -21.25
C GLN A 50 -21.56 14.20 -20.20
N ASP A 51 -20.68 13.72 -19.30
CA ASP A 51 -20.06 14.57 -18.27
C ASP A 51 -19.26 15.73 -18.89
N ALA A 52 -18.60 15.47 -20.03
CA ALA A 52 -17.88 16.51 -20.76
C ALA A 52 -18.82 17.57 -21.36
N LYS A 53 -19.97 17.14 -21.93
CA LYS A 53 -20.97 18.08 -22.47
C LYS A 53 -21.57 18.93 -21.35
N ASP A 54 -21.91 18.33 -20.22
CA ASP A 54 -22.47 19.04 -19.08
C ASP A 54 -21.47 20.04 -18.48
N TYR A 55 -20.19 19.68 -18.43
CA TYR A 55 -19.13 20.59 -18.00
C TYR A 55 -18.99 21.81 -18.93
N LEU A 56 -19.01 21.58 -20.24
CA LEU A 56 -18.92 22.66 -21.23
C LEU A 56 -20.13 23.58 -21.17
N LEU A 57 -21.34 23.02 -21.08
CA LEU A 57 -22.58 23.81 -20.92
C LEU A 57 -22.59 24.63 -19.64
N LYS A 58 -22.09 24.06 -18.54
CA LYS A 58 -22.10 24.74 -17.23
C LYS A 58 -21.05 25.84 -17.12
N ASN A 59 -19.87 25.65 -17.72
CA ASN A 59 -18.72 26.53 -17.47
C ASN A 59 -18.29 27.38 -18.67
N VAL A 60 -18.45 26.88 -19.90
CA VAL A 60 -17.98 27.57 -21.12
C VAL A 60 -19.10 28.35 -21.78
N PHE A 61 -20.30 27.77 -21.84
CA PHE A 61 -21.46 28.39 -22.51
C PHE A 61 -22.35 29.23 -21.59
N LYS A 62 -22.07 29.27 -20.29
CA LYS A 62 -22.66 30.31 -19.44
C LYS A 62 -22.00 31.63 -19.79
N SER A 63 -22.63 32.35 -20.71
CA SER A 63 -22.35 33.76 -20.97
C SER A 63 -22.34 34.48 -19.62
N ASN A 64 -21.17 34.96 -19.20
CA ASN A 64 -21.10 35.95 -18.12
C ASN A 64 -22.00 37.11 -18.56
N LYS A 65 -23.03 37.36 -17.75
CA LYS A 65 -23.97 38.45 -17.94
C LYS A 65 -23.35 39.74 -17.43
#